data_AF-A0A1V5B8T7-F1
#
_entry.id   AF-A0A1V5B8T7-F1
#
_cell.length_a   1.000
_cell.length_b   1.000
_cell.length_c   1.000
_cell.angle_alpha   90.00
_cell.angle_beta   90.00
_cell.angle_gamma   90.00
#
_symmetry.space_group_name_H-M   'P 1'
#
loop_
_entity.id
_entity.type
_entity.pdbx_description
1 polymer ?
#
loop_
_entity_poly.entity_id
_entity_poly.type
_entity_poly.pdbx_seq_one_letter_code
_entity_poly.pdbx_strand_id
1 'polypeptide(L)'
;MAFLKAASLAIALSFLISPSALGQGGQLFLNVYVDGTPGKALVVGNVDDISGLPFLDTPDKIYEDNGQLYAVCDSLVKKEDDGWLLSFPSRGYYDEYHAVFFVSGGFAFQKINCTEGLELLSSAHNGSIVLDVQGFGLTDPAVSFSYANS
;
A
#
# COMPACT_ATOMS: atom_id res chain seq x y z
N MET A 1 20.87 -6.90 -42.77
CA MET A 1 21.21 -7.78 -41.62
C MET A 1 22.43 -7.17 -40.97
N ALA A 2 22.43 -6.65 -39.74
CA ALA A 2 21.69 -7.06 -38.55
C ALA A 2 20.98 -5.88 -37.86
N PHE A 3 19.81 -6.17 -37.29
CA PHE A 3 19.08 -5.29 -36.38
C PHE A 3 19.71 -5.44 -34.99
N LEU A 4 20.22 -4.36 -34.39
CA LEU A 4 20.44 -4.31 -32.95
C LEU A 4 19.12 -3.90 -32.28
N LYS A 5 18.40 -4.88 -31.72
CA LYS A 5 17.42 -4.66 -30.66
C LYS A 5 18.21 -4.45 -29.37
N ALA A 6 18.22 -3.24 -28.83
CA ALA A 6 18.54 -3.02 -27.42
C ALA A 6 17.23 -2.62 -26.74
N ALA A 7 16.59 -3.60 -26.12
CA ALA A 7 15.43 -3.40 -25.27
C ALA A 7 15.90 -2.88 -23.90
N SER A 8 15.28 -1.78 -23.48
CA SER A 8 14.75 -1.54 -22.14
C SER A 8 15.60 -1.94 -20.93
N LEU A 9 16.26 -0.97 -20.29
CA LEU A 9 16.29 -0.88 -18.82
C LEU A 9 16.74 0.52 -18.38
N ALA A 10 15.79 1.43 -18.19
CA ALA A 10 16.02 2.68 -17.45
C ALA A 10 14.68 3.18 -16.91
N ILE A 11 14.12 2.46 -15.93
CA ILE A 11 13.07 3.00 -15.06
C ILE A 11 13.49 2.67 -13.64
N ALA A 12 14.39 3.47 -13.09
CA ALA A 12 14.70 3.48 -11.67
C ALA A 12 15.45 4.78 -11.32
N LEU A 13 14.89 5.95 -11.64
CA LEU A 13 15.30 7.20 -11.00
C LEU A 13 14.30 8.35 -11.25
N SER A 14 13.15 8.28 -10.59
CA SER A 14 12.26 9.45 -10.47
C SER A 14 11.37 9.33 -9.25
N PHE A 15 11.98 9.47 -8.06
CA PHE A 15 11.29 9.83 -6.81
C PHE A 15 12.09 10.93 -6.09
N LEU A 16 12.37 12.03 -6.79
CA LEU A 16 12.87 13.26 -6.17
C LEU A 16 12.13 14.47 -6.75
N ILE A 17 10.81 14.40 -6.79
CA ILE A 17 9.99 15.58 -6.92
C ILE A 17 9.03 15.53 -5.73
N SER A 18 9.34 16.29 -4.68
CA SER A 18 8.34 16.70 -3.72
C SER A 18 7.69 17.97 -4.27
N PRO A 19 6.50 17.91 -4.89
CA PRO A 19 5.72 19.10 -5.08
C PRO A 19 5.09 19.46 -3.73
N SER A 20 5.81 20.22 -2.91
CA SER A 20 5.15 21.01 -1.88
C SER A 20 4.48 22.20 -2.57
N ALA A 21 3.25 22.00 -3.07
CA ALA A 21 2.45 23.05 -3.68
C ALA A 21 0.94 22.84 -3.44
N LEU A 22 0.43 23.60 -2.46
CA LEU A 22 -0.92 24.17 -2.41
C LEU A 22 -2.09 23.18 -2.53
N GLY A 23 -2.15 22.26 -1.58
CA GLY A 23 -3.36 21.63 -1.11
C GLY A 23 -3.34 21.62 0.42
N GLN A 24 -4.48 21.83 1.07
CA GLN A 24 -4.57 21.76 2.54
C GLN A 24 -4.73 20.31 3.03
N GLY A 25 -4.80 19.35 2.11
CA GLY A 25 -4.89 17.92 2.39
C GLY A 25 -3.53 17.25 2.51
N GLY A 26 -3.50 16.14 3.24
CA GLY A 26 -2.30 15.34 3.41
C GLY A 26 -1.98 14.49 2.19
N GLN A 27 -0.74 14.03 2.13
CA GLN A 27 -0.27 13.03 1.17
C GLN A 27 -0.01 11.69 1.85
N LEU A 28 -0.29 10.60 1.14
CA LEU A 28 0.01 9.23 1.57
C LEU A 28 0.57 8.43 0.39
N PHE A 29 1.81 7.99 0.52
CA PHE A 29 2.51 7.13 -0.42
C PHE A 29 3.13 5.96 0.34
N LEU A 30 2.38 4.87 0.51
CA LEU A 30 2.78 3.76 1.36
C LEU A 30 2.81 2.42 0.61
N ASN A 31 3.84 1.62 0.88
CA ASN A 31 3.92 0.23 0.47
C ASN A 31 3.68 -0.65 1.68
N VAL A 32 2.85 -1.69 1.50
CA VAL A 32 2.50 -2.65 2.53
C VAL A 32 2.92 -4.04 2.07
N TYR A 33 3.82 -4.67 2.81
CA TYR A 33 4.34 -6.00 2.52
C TYR A 33 3.84 -6.99 3.56
N VAL A 34 3.18 -8.04 3.10
CA VAL A 34 2.83 -9.22 3.89
C VAL A 34 3.66 -10.37 3.36
N ASP A 35 4.71 -10.73 4.11
CA ASP A 35 5.41 -11.98 3.86
C ASP A 35 4.60 -13.11 4.47
N GLY A 36 4.54 -14.29 3.82
CA GLY A 36 3.57 -15.37 4.04
C GLY A 36 3.49 -15.99 5.46
N THR A 37 4.13 -15.37 6.45
CA THR A 37 3.83 -15.53 7.87
C THR A 37 2.62 -14.68 8.24
N PRO A 38 1.53 -15.31 8.69
CA PRO A 38 0.32 -14.56 8.99
C PRO A 38 0.42 -13.61 10.18
N GLY A 39 -0.27 -12.46 10.06
CA GLY A 39 -0.53 -11.56 11.18
C GLY A 39 0.48 -10.41 11.36
N LYS A 40 1.42 -10.21 10.44
CA LYS A 40 2.29 -9.03 10.42
C LYS A 40 2.38 -8.44 9.01
N ALA A 41 2.43 -7.12 8.92
CA ALA A 41 2.68 -6.39 7.69
C ALA A 41 3.75 -5.33 7.92
N LEU A 42 4.70 -5.21 6.99
CA LEU A 42 5.65 -4.10 6.96
C LEU A 42 5.05 -2.95 6.14
N VAL A 43 4.96 -1.78 6.74
CA VAL A 43 4.49 -0.54 6.10
C VAL A 43 5.67 0.41 5.95
N VAL A 44 5.95 0.85 4.72
CA VAL A 44 7.06 1.78 4.42
C VAL A 44 6.66 2.82 3.38
N GLY A 45 7.15 4.05 3.53
CA GLY A 45 6.93 5.10 2.54
C GLY A 45 6.89 6.49 3.17
N ASN A 46 6.10 7.38 2.59
CA ASN A 46 5.93 8.75 3.07
C ASN A 46 4.46 9.05 3.38
N VAL A 47 4.21 9.70 4.51
CA VAL A 47 2.87 10.18 4.90
C VAL A 47 2.99 11.45 5.73
N ASP A 48 2.16 12.44 5.43
CA ASP A 48 2.21 13.74 6.10
C ASP A 48 1.72 13.71 7.54
N ASP A 49 0.72 12.88 7.83
CA ASP A 49 0.17 12.71 9.17
C ASP A 49 -0.15 11.23 9.48
N ILE A 50 0.58 10.67 10.44
CA ILE A 50 0.36 9.30 10.92
C ILE A 50 -0.85 9.18 11.87
N SER A 51 -1.38 10.29 12.40
CA SER A 51 -2.53 10.28 13.32
C SER A 51 -3.80 9.74 12.65
N GLY A 52 -3.88 9.85 11.32
CA GLY A 52 -4.93 9.28 10.49
C GLY A 52 -4.82 7.77 10.26
N LEU A 53 -3.76 7.10 10.74
CA LEU A 53 -3.49 5.68 10.45
C LEU A 53 -3.71 4.82 11.71
N PRO A 54 -4.95 4.37 11.98
CA PRO A 54 -5.28 3.67 13.23
C PRO A 54 -4.57 2.31 13.39
N PHE A 55 -3.97 1.77 12.33
CA PHE A 55 -3.18 0.53 12.38
C PHE A 55 -1.74 0.73 12.89
N LEU A 56 -1.30 1.99 13.10
CA LEU A 56 0.05 2.31 13.60
C LEU A 56 0.19 2.31 15.13
N ASP A 57 -0.80 1.76 15.84
CA ASP A 57 -0.70 1.49 17.28
C ASP A 57 0.21 0.27 17.54
N THR A 58 1.48 0.43 17.16
CA THR A 58 2.54 -0.56 17.28
C THR A 58 3.78 0.09 17.92
N PRO A 59 4.54 -0.63 18.77
CA PRO A 59 5.83 -0.17 19.27
C PRO A 59 6.92 -0.18 18.18
N ASP A 60 6.77 -1.01 17.16
CA ASP A 60 7.78 -1.23 16.11
C ASP A 60 7.59 -0.23 14.96
N LYS A 61 7.69 1.07 15.26
CA LYS A 61 7.60 2.15 14.26
C LYS A 61 8.70 3.20 14.38
N ILE A 62 9.09 3.73 13.23
CA ILE A 62 9.93 4.92 13.05
C ILE A 62 9.14 5.88 12.16
N TYR A 63 8.98 7.11 12.62
CA TYR A 63 8.38 8.19 11.86
C TYR A 63 9.26 9.43 12.00
N GLU A 64 9.77 9.91 10.88
CA GLU A 64 10.72 11.02 10.81
C GLU A 64 10.00 12.33 10.43
N ASP A 65 10.58 13.47 10.79
CA ASP A 65 10.01 14.80 10.53
C ASP A 65 9.76 15.10 9.04
N ASN A 66 10.41 14.36 8.14
CA ASN A 66 10.22 14.47 6.69
C ASN A 66 9.05 13.59 6.16
N GLY A 67 8.25 13.02 7.05
CA GLY A 67 7.12 12.17 6.72
C GLY A 67 7.48 10.71 6.42
N GLN A 68 8.75 10.32 6.51
CA GLN A 68 9.16 8.95 6.25
C GLN A 68 8.65 8.02 7.36
N LEU A 69 7.96 6.95 6.96
CA LEU A 69 7.40 5.94 7.84
C LEU A 69 8.05 4.57 7.57
N TYR A 70 8.40 3.89 8.65
CA TYR A 70 8.72 2.47 8.69
C TYR A 70 7.99 1.85 9.89
N ALA A 71 7.12 0.86 9.69
CA ALA A 71 6.39 0.23 10.78
C ALA A 71 6.08 -1.24 10.53
N VAL A 72 6.19 -2.08 11.57
CA VAL A 72 5.68 -3.45 11.57
C VAL A 72 4.34 -3.46 12.30
N CYS A 73 3.28 -3.83 11.58
CA CYS A 73 1.89 -3.70 12.01
C CYS A 73 1.21 -5.06 12.05
N ASP A 74 0.75 -5.45 13.23
CA ASP A 74 0.06 -6.73 13.43
C ASP A 74 -1.46 -6.59 13.21
N SER A 75 -1.99 -5.37 13.28
CA SER A 75 -3.42 -5.06 13.17
C SER A 75 -3.94 -4.98 11.73
N LEU A 76 -3.05 -4.92 10.74
CA LEU A 76 -3.45 -4.80 9.32
C LEU A 76 -3.99 -6.11 8.75
N VAL A 77 -3.55 -7.26 9.29
CA VAL A 77 -3.84 -8.59 8.74
C VAL A 77 -4.55 -9.43 9.79
N LYS A 78 -5.81 -9.76 9.52
CA LYS A 78 -6.66 -10.56 10.41
C LYS A 78 -6.89 -11.95 9.83
N LYS A 79 -6.81 -12.98 10.68
CA LYS A 79 -7.26 -14.34 10.31
C LYS A 79 -8.78 -14.36 10.16
N GLU A 80 -9.25 -14.93 9.06
CA GLU A 80 -10.64 -15.35 8.86
C GLU A 80 -10.70 -16.88 8.66
N ASP A 81 -11.90 -17.46 8.73
CA ASP A 81 -12.11 -18.91 8.74
C ASP A 81 -11.33 -19.63 7.62
N ASP A 82 -11.48 -19.15 6.38
CA ASP A 82 -10.85 -19.77 5.20
C ASP A 82 -9.69 -18.96 4.61
N GLY A 83 -9.20 -17.93 5.30
CA GLY A 83 -8.20 -17.04 4.71
C GLY A 83 -7.73 -15.92 5.63
N TRP A 84 -7.46 -14.78 5.01
CA TRP A 84 -6.94 -13.58 5.64
C TRP A 84 -7.66 -12.36 5.08
N LEU A 85 -7.90 -11.39 5.94
CA LEU A 85 -8.39 -10.07 5.57
C LEU A 85 -7.31 -9.04 5.88
N LEU A 86 -6.86 -8.31 4.85
CA LEU A 86 -6.09 -7.09 5.03
C LEU A 86 -7.04 -5.90 5.06
N SER A 87 -6.95 -5.05 6.07
CA SER A 87 -7.72 -3.81 6.19
C SER A 87 -6.81 -2.62 6.43
N PHE A 88 -6.82 -1.67 5.50
CA PHE A 88 -6.01 -0.46 5.51
C PHE A 88 -6.92 0.78 5.50
N PRO A 89 -7.49 1.15 6.66
CA PRO A 89 -8.24 2.40 6.80
C PRO A 89 -7.28 3.57 7.04
N SER A 90 -7.63 4.72 6.49
CA SER A 90 -7.00 6.00 6.79
C SER A 90 -8.08 7.04 7.10
N ARG A 91 -7.78 7.97 8.00
CA ARG A 91 -8.67 9.04 8.45
C ARG A 91 -8.09 10.39 8.08
N GLY A 92 -8.94 11.33 7.70
CA GLY A 92 -8.56 12.66 7.24
C GLY A 92 -8.81 12.86 5.75
N TYR A 93 -8.34 13.98 5.25
CA TYR A 93 -8.48 14.37 3.85
C TYR A 93 -7.12 14.29 3.14
N TYR A 94 -7.09 13.57 2.02
CA TYR A 94 -5.90 13.31 1.23
C TYR A 94 -6.02 13.94 -0.15
N ASP A 95 -5.12 14.86 -0.48
CA ASP A 95 -5.04 15.41 -1.83
C ASP A 95 -4.53 14.34 -2.80
N GLU A 96 -3.59 13.51 -2.35
CA GLU A 96 -3.08 12.35 -3.08
C GLU A 96 -2.93 11.15 -2.13
N TYR A 97 -3.55 10.04 -2.53
CA TYR A 97 -3.50 8.77 -1.82
C TYR A 97 -2.95 7.72 -2.78
N HIS A 98 -1.89 7.02 -2.39
CA HIS A 98 -1.31 5.92 -3.14
C HIS A 98 -0.81 4.86 -2.16
N ALA A 99 -1.41 3.68 -2.21
CA ALA A 99 -1.04 2.53 -1.41
C ALA A 99 -0.82 1.30 -2.31
N VAL A 100 0.35 0.67 -2.18
CA VAL A 100 0.67 -0.57 -2.88
C VAL A 100 0.78 -1.72 -1.90
N PHE A 101 0.04 -2.79 -2.14
CA PHE A 101 -0.01 -3.98 -1.29
C PHE A 101 0.67 -5.14 -2.00
N PHE A 102 1.62 -5.76 -1.31
CA PHE A 102 2.34 -6.95 -1.76
C PHE A 102 2.07 -8.09 -0.78
N VAL A 103 1.46 -9.17 -1.26
CA VAL A 103 1.29 -10.40 -0.48
C VAL A 103 2.05 -11.51 -1.19
N SER A 104 3.09 -12.06 -0.55
CA SER A 104 3.83 -13.22 -1.04
C SER A 104 3.38 -14.50 -0.32
N GLY A 105 3.56 -15.66 -0.95
CA GLY A 105 3.48 -16.94 -0.22
C GLY A 105 2.44 -17.96 -0.70
N GLY A 106 2.04 -17.97 -1.98
CA GLY A 106 1.15 -19.00 -2.49
C GLY A 106 -0.34 -18.68 -2.32
N PHE A 107 -0.71 -17.39 -2.29
CA PHE A 107 -2.06 -16.94 -2.05
C PHE A 107 -2.81 -16.57 -3.33
N ALA A 108 -4.11 -16.84 -3.33
CA ALA A 108 -5.08 -16.40 -4.32
C ALA A 108 -5.91 -15.24 -3.76
N PHE A 109 -6.05 -14.20 -4.56
CA PHE A 109 -6.92 -13.07 -4.26
C PHE A 109 -8.39 -13.48 -4.36
N GLN A 110 -9.22 -13.09 -3.39
CA GLN A 110 -10.63 -13.47 -3.35
C GLN A 110 -11.56 -12.30 -3.63
N LYS A 111 -11.47 -11.22 -2.85
CA LYS A 111 -12.36 -10.06 -2.94
C LYS A 111 -11.67 -8.79 -2.45
N ILE A 112 -12.07 -7.64 -2.99
CA ILE A 112 -11.67 -6.30 -2.55
C ILE A 112 -12.88 -5.38 -2.37
N ASN A 113 -12.77 -4.45 -1.44
CA ASN A 113 -13.61 -3.27 -1.32
C ASN A 113 -12.70 -2.04 -1.14
N CYS A 114 -12.99 -0.97 -1.87
CA CYS A 114 -12.30 0.31 -1.78
C CYS A 114 -13.33 1.44 -1.62
N THR A 115 -12.93 2.52 -0.96
CA THR A 115 -13.68 3.79 -0.97
C THR A 115 -13.93 4.26 -2.41
N GLU A 116 -15.10 4.83 -2.67
CA GLU A 116 -15.43 5.44 -3.97
C GLU A 116 -14.40 6.52 -4.34
N GLY A 117 -13.98 6.54 -5.60
CA GLY A 117 -12.93 7.44 -6.09
C GLY A 117 -11.51 6.85 -6.07
N LEU A 118 -11.30 5.70 -5.42
CA LEU A 118 -10.06 4.93 -5.56
C LEU A 118 -10.05 4.12 -6.86
N GLU A 119 -8.96 4.24 -7.60
CA GLU A 119 -8.61 3.39 -8.74
C GLU A 119 -7.78 2.20 -8.25
N LEU A 120 -7.96 1.05 -8.90
CA LEU A 120 -7.31 -0.20 -8.54
C LEU A 120 -6.70 -0.87 -9.77
N LEU A 121 -5.42 -1.23 -9.65
CA LEU A 121 -4.76 -2.18 -10.53
C LEU A 121 -4.34 -3.41 -9.72
N SER A 122 -4.83 -4.58 -10.12
CA SER A 122 -4.53 -5.85 -9.45
C SER A 122 -3.77 -6.79 -10.38
N SER A 123 -2.74 -7.44 -9.86
CA SER A 123 -2.07 -8.56 -10.53
C SER A 123 -1.81 -9.70 -9.56
N ALA A 124 -1.83 -10.93 -10.08
CA ALA A 124 -1.46 -12.12 -9.34
C ALA A 124 -0.54 -12.99 -10.20
N HIS A 125 0.61 -13.40 -9.65
CA HIS A 125 1.57 -14.24 -10.35
C HIS A 125 2.31 -15.15 -9.36
N ASN A 126 2.39 -16.45 -9.66
CA ASN A 126 3.05 -17.46 -8.82
C ASN A 126 2.65 -17.41 -7.33
N GLY A 127 1.37 -17.16 -7.05
CA GLY A 127 0.85 -17.07 -5.68
C GLY A 127 1.30 -15.83 -4.91
N SER A 128 1.82 -14.82 -5.61
CA SER A 128 1.97 -13.46 -5.09
C SER A 128 0.86 -12.57 -5.64
N ILE A 129 0.37 -11.67 -4.80
CA ILE A 129 -0.65 -10.66 -5.12
C ILE A 129 -0.01 -9.29 -5.03
N VAL A 130 -0.25 -8.45 -6.04
CA VAL A 130 0.08 -7.03 -6.02
C VAL A 130 -1.18 -6.23 -6.31
N LEU A 131 -1.49 -5.29 -5.42
CA LEU A 131 -2.58 -4.33 -5.58
C LEU A 131 -2.00 -2.94 -5.50
N ASP A 132 -2.17 -2.16 -6.56
CA ASP A 132 -1.81 -0.76 -6.64
C ASP A 132 -3.12 0.04 -6.59
N VAL A 133 -3.24 0.89 -5.55
CA VAL A 133 -4.45 1.64 -5.25
C VAL A 133 -4.12 3.11 -5.14
N GLN A 134 -4.79 3.94 -5.94
CA GLN A 134 -4.52 5.37 -6.01
C GLN A 134 -5.80 6.20 -6.11
N GLY A 135 -5.72 7.47 -5.71
CA GLY A 135 -6.80 8.43 -5.93
C GLY A 135 -6.48 9.82 -5.39
N PHE A 136 -7.35 10.78 -5.69
CA PHE A 136 -7.13 12.20 -5.40
C PHE A 136 -8.36 12.81 -4.71
N GLY A 137 -8.12 13.74 -3.78
CA GLY A 137 -9.19 14.48 -3.09
C GLY A 137 -10.15 13.59 -2.30
N LEU A 138 -9.61 12.63 -1.56
CA LEU A 138 -10.37 11.60 -0.84
C LEU A 138 -10.54 11.95 0.64
N THR A 139 -11.71 11.64 1.20
CA THR A 139 -11.96 11.73 2.65
C THR A 139 -12.09 10.33 3.23
N ASP A 140 -11.35 10.05 4.29
CA ASP A 140 -11.28 8.77 5.00
C ASP A 140 -11.15 7.54 4.06
N PRO A 141 -10.17 7.50 3.13
CA PRO A 141 -10.05 6.38 2.21
C PRO A 141 -9.70 5.09 2.95
N ALA A 142 -10.30 4.00 2.47
CA ALA A 142 -10.11 2.67 3.02
C ALA A 142 -9.99 1.64 1.90
N VAL A 143 -9.06 0.71 2.08
CA VAL A 143 -8.88 -0.47 1.24
C VAL A 143 -9.00 -1.70 2.11
N SER A 144 -9.79 -2.68 1.68
CA SER A 144 -9.86 -3.99 2.33
C SER A 144 -9.89 -5.09 1.29
N PHE A 145 -9.10 -6.14 1.48
CA PHE A 145 -9.13 -7.29 0.58
C PHE A 145 -8.84 -8.60 1.31
N SER A 146 -9.42 -9.66 0.77
CA SER A 146 -9.31 -11.02 1.27
C SER A 146 -8.50 -11.89 0.33
N TYR A 147 -7.74 -12.80 0.92
CA TYR A 147 -6.90 -13.76 0.21
C TYR A 147 -6.78 -15.06 1.01
N ALA A 148 -6.61 -16.17 0.31
CA ALA A 148 -6.44 -17.49 0.90
C ALA A 148 -5.39 -18.28 0.13
N ASN A 149 -4.99 -19.44 0.65
CA ASN A 149 -4.06 -20.30 -0.08
C ASN A 149 -4.64 -20.66 -1.45
N SER A 150 -3.78 -20.62 -2.50
CA SER A 150 -4.11 -21.05 -3.86
C SER A 150 -4.31 -22.56 -3.98
#